data_AF-A0A6A7LJN5-F1
#
_entry.id   AF-A0A6A7LJN5-F1
#
_cell.length_a   1.000
_cell.length_b   1.000
_cell.length_c   1.000
_cell.angle_alpha   90.00
_cell.angle_beta   90.00
_cell.angle_gamma   90.00
#
_symmetry.space_group_name_H-M   'P 1'
#
loop_
_entity.id
_entity.type
_entity.pdbx_description
1 polymer ?
#
loop_
_entity_poly.entity_id
_entity_poly.type
_entity_poly.pdbx_seq_one_letter_code
_entity_poly.pdbx_strand_id
1 'polypeptide(L)'
;MIIANRNLLYYGAAACTGVAGILHLVLVSNAINSNINNAIFFLVAGILQLFWILPMVKRWGRIWYAIGIAGTVILIGIWVITRIPDNPITGRGGPVSEMVIATEVFQIAYVVLTVVIMAKERASKPQIIKEKR
;
A
#
# COMPACT_ATOMS: atom_id res chain seq x y z
N MET A 1 -4.33 22.13 -15.69
CA MET A 1 -5.38 22.10 -14.64
C MET A 1 -5.56 20.67 -14.14
N ILE A 2 -4.78 20.20 -13.15
CA ILE A 2 -5.15 19.11 -12.23
C ILE A 2 -4.43 19.40 -10.89
N ILE A 3 -4.89 20.43 -10.19
CA ILE A 3 -4.57 20.57 -8.76
C ILE A 3 -5.58 19.67 -8.06
N ALA A 4 -5.34 18.36 -8.05
CA ALA A 4 -6.06 17.47 -7.14
C ALA A 4 -5.90 18.06 -5.74
N ASN A 5 -7.04 18.38 -5.10
CA ASN A 5 -7.08 18.97 -3.77
C ASN A 5 -6.17 18.14 -2.84
N ARG A 6 -5.20 18.77 -2.18
CA ARG A 6 -4.20 18.07 -1.37
C ARG A 6 -4.87 17.15 -0.34
N ASN A 7 -6.03 17.53 0.20
CA ASN A 7 -6.81 16.71 1.12
C ASN A 7 -7.33 15.43 0.44
N LEU A 8 -7.81 15.54 -0.80
CA LEU A 8 -8.30 14.41 -1.58
C LEU A 8 -7.21 13.36 -1.83
N LEU A 9 -5.96 13.79 -2.05
CA LEU A 9 -4.84 12.84 -2.20
C LEU A 9 -4.59 12.04 -0.91
N TYR A 10 -4.58 12.70 0.25
CA TYR A 10 -4.39 12.00 1.54
C TYR A 10 -5.54 11.06 1.85
N TYR A 11 -6.78 11.50 1.67
CA TYR A 11 -7.95 10.64 1.92
C TYR A 11 -8.06 9.51 0.90
N GLY A 12 -7.70 9.77 -0.36
CA GLY A 12 -7.60 8.73 -1.39
C GLY A 12 -6.56 7.68 -1.03
N ALA A 13 -5.36 8.10 -0.64
CA ALA A 13 -4.31 7.17 -0.19
C ALA A 13 -4.76 6.38 1.05
N ALA A 14 -5.38 7.05 2.03
CA ALA A 14 -5.94 6.41 3.22
C ALA A 14 -7.00 5.35 2.87
N ALA A 15 -7.91 5.68 1.95
CA ALA A 15 -8.93 4.76 1.48
C ALA A 15 -8.30 3.56 0.75
N CYS A 16 -7.33 3.78 -0.13
CA CYS A 16 -6.65 2.71 -0.85
C CYS A 16 -5.95 1.72 0.09
N THR A 17 -5.13 2.19 1.03
CA THR A 17 -4.46 1.29 2.01
C THR A 17 -5.47 0.63 2.94
N GLY A 18 -6.55 1.33 3.31
CA GLY A 18 -7.61 0.76 4.14
C GLY A 18 -8.35 -0.37 3.44
N VAL A 19 -8.77 -0.17 2.19
CA VAL A 19 -9.43 -1.22 1.40
C VAL A 19 -8.49 -2.39 1.18
N ALA A 20 -7.25 -2.16 0.74
CA ALA A 20 -6.26 -3.22 0.58
C ALA A 20 -6.05 -4.02 1.88
N GLY A 21 -6.01 -3.34 3.04
CA GLY A 21 -5.90 -3.99 4.35
C GLY A 21 -7.10 -4.87 4.68
N ILE A 22 -8.32 -4.40 4.43
CA ILE A 22 -9.54 -5.20 4.59
C ILE A 22 -9.51 -6.44 3.69
N LEU A 23 -9.16 -6.28 2.42
CA LEU A 23 -9.10 -7.41 1.48
C LEU A 23 -8.06 -8.45 1.91
N HIS A 24 -6.90 -8.02 2.41
CA HIS A 24 -5.92 -8.92 3.03
C HIS A 24 -6.51 -9.70 4.21
N LEU A 25 -7.25 -9.04 5.11
CA LEU A 25 -7.90 -9.72 6.24
C LEU A 25 -8.96 -10.73 5.78
N VAL A 26 -9.70 -10.43 4.71
CA VAL A 26 -10.65 -11.39 4.11
C VAL A 26 -9.91 -12.62 3.56
N LEU A 27 -8.70 -12.48 3.02
CA LEU A 27 -7.90 -13.61 2.53
C LEU A 27 -7.42 -14.54 3.66
N VAL A 28 -7.40 -14.09 4.92
CA VAL A 28 -7.02 -14.92 6.08
C VAL A 28 -7.96 -16.11 6.22
N SER A 29 -9.28 -15.91 6.12
CA SER A 29 -10.25 -16.99 6.27
C SER A 29 -10.10 -18.06 5.18
N ASN A 30 -9.72 -17.65 3.97
CA ASN A 30 -9.43 -18.56 2.86
C ASN A 30 -8.13 -19.36 3.09
N ALA A 31 -7.16 -18.77 3.77
CA ALA A 31 -5.85 -19.36 4.00
C ALA A 31 -5.77 -20.22 5.27
N ILE A 32 -6.58 -19.94 6.31
CA ILE A 32 -6.36 -20.49 7.66
C ILE A 32 -6.39 -22.03 7.73
N ASN A 33 -7.26 -22.66 6.92
CA ASN A 33 -7.40 -24.11 6.88
C ASN A 33 -6.46 -24.79 5.87
N SER A 34 -5.87 -24.02 4.94
CA SER A 34 -5.08 -24.57 3.83
C SER A 34 -3.58 -24.34 4.02
N ASN A 35 -3.19 -23.19 4.58
CA ASN A 35 -1.80 -22.83 4.85
C ASN A 35 -1.73 -21.73 5.92
N ILE A 36 -1.33 -22.12 7.13
CA ILE A 36 -1.25 -21.20 8.28
C ILE A 36 -0.23 -20.07 8.06
N ASN A 37 0.87 -20.31 7.34
CA ASN A 37 1.88 -19.29 7.07
C ASN A 37 1.31 -18.18 6.18
N ASN A 38 0.53 -18.56 5.15
CA ASN A 38 -0.17 -17.59 4.31
C ASN A 38 -1.24 -16.82 5.10
N ALA A 39 -1.95 -17.50 6.00
CA ALA A 39 -2.94 -16.85 6.86
C ALA A 39 -2.30 -15.81 7.79
N ILE A 40 -1.17 -16.14 8.41
CA ILE A 40 -0.39 -15.21 9.25
C ILE A 40 0.12 -14.04 8.40
N PHE A 41 0.67 -14.30 7.21
CA PHE A 41 1.14 -13.25 6.31
C PHE A 41 0.02 -12.26 5.97
N PHE A 42 -1.14 -12.75 5.54
CA PHE A 42 -2.29 -11.89 5.21
C PHE A 42 -2.83 -11.14 6.43
N LEU A 43 -2.83 -11.76 7.61
CA LEU A 43 -3.26 -11.12 8.86
C LEU A 43 -2.35 -9.95 9.20
N VAL A 44 -1.04 -10.17 9.22
CA VAL A 44 -0.04 -9.13 9.55
C VAL A 44 -0.05 -8.03 8.48
N ALA A 45 -0.08 -8.39 7.20
CA ALA A 45 -0.17 -7.42 6.10
C ALA A 45 -1.44 -6.56 6.20
N GLY A 46 -2.58 -7.18 6.46
CA GLY A 46 -3.86 -6.49 6.62
C GLY A 46 -3.85 -5.49 7.79
N ILE A 47 -3.38 -5.91 8.96
CA ILE A 47 -3.26 -5.03 10.14
C ILE A 47 -2.32 -3.85 9.87
N LEU A 48 -1.15 -4.11 9.27
CA LEU A 48 -0.19 -3.04 8.94
C LEU A 48 -0.76 -2.06 7.92
N GLN A 49 -1.47 -2.53 6.89
CA GLN A 49 -2.12 -1.65 5.91
C GLN A 49 -3.26 -0.83 6.51
N LEU A 50 -4.03 -1.39 7.45
CA LEU A 50 -5.03 -0.63 8.21
C LEU A 50 -4.39 0.42 9.11
N PHE A 51 -3.29 0.09 9.80
CA PHE A 51 -2.54 1.05 10.60
C PHE A 51 -2.10 2.25 9.74
N TRP A 52 -1.72 2.00 8.48
CA TRP A 52 -1.24 3.05 7.57
C TRP A 52 -2.29 4.09 7.15
N ILE A 53 -3.58 3.88 7.48
CA ILE A 53 -4.61 4.92 7.40
C ILE A 53 -4.25 6.10 8.30
N LEU A 54 -3.74 5.86 9.51
CA LEU A 54 -3.47 6.90 10.51
C LEU A 54 -2.42 7.91 10.03
N PRO A 55 -1.21 7.51 9.58
CA PRO A 55 -0.24 8.44 9.01
C PRO A 55 -0.77 9.24 7.83
N MET A 56 -1.66 8.66 7.00
CA MET A 56 -2.24 9.37 5.85
C MET A 56 -3.24 10.43 6.29
N VAL A 57 -4.18 10.09 7.16
CA VAL A 57 -5.22 11.01 7.64
C VAL A 57 -4.63 12.10 8.52
N LYS A 58 -3.72 11.74 9.44
CA LYS A 58 -3.09 12.67 10.40
C LYS A 58 -1.84 13.36 9.84
N ARG A 59 -1.40 12.99 8.63
CA ARG A 59 -0.26 13.58 7.93
C ARG A 59 1.03 13.57 8.75
N TRP A 60 1.39 12.41 9.29
CA TRP A 60 2.58 12.26 10.15
C TRP A 60 3.91 12.54 9.43
N GLY A 61 3.88 12.76 8.11
CA GLY A 61 4.99 13.30 7.34
C GLY A 61 5.79 12.26 6.58
N ARG A 62 6.83 12.74 5.90
CA ARG A 62 7.52 12.02 4.81
C ARG A 62 8.15 10.69 5.23
N ILE A 63 8.64 10.57 6.47
CA ILE A 63 9.23 9.32 6.97
C ILE A 63 8.16 8.21 6.96
N TRP A 64 6.97 8.49 7.51
CA TRP A 64 5.87 7.54 7.52
C TRP A 64 5.33 7.22 6.13
N TYR A 65 5.36 8.19 5.21
CA TYR A 65 4.95 7.97 3.82
C TYR A 65 5.93 7.04 3.10
N ALA A 66 7.23 7.24 3.32
CA ALA A 66 8.27 6.39 2.75
C ALA A 66 8.21 4.96 3.29
N ILE A 67 8.02 4.79 4.61
CA ILE A 67 7.88 3.46 5.21
C ILE A 67 6.62 2.76 4.66
N GLY A 68 5.51 3.48 4.50
CA GLY A 68 4.29 2.94 3.89
C GLY A 68 4.52 2.45 2.46
N ILE A 69 5.13 3.28 1.62
CA ILE A 69 5.49 2.90 0.25
C ILE A 69 6.39 1.66 0.25
N ALA A 70 7.45 1.66 1.05
CA ALA A 70 8.39 0.53 1.11
C ALA A 70 7.70 -0.77 1.52
N GLY A 71 6.88 -0.72 2.58
CA GLY A 71 6.10 -1.88 3.04
C GLY A 71 5.14 -2.40 1.97
N THR A 72 4.39 -1.52 1.30
CA THR A 72 3.46 -1.93 0.24
C THR A 72 4.19 -2.48 -0.99
N VAL A 73 5.33 -1.91 -1.39
CA VAL A 73 6.13 -2.43 -2.51
C VAL A 73 6.66 -3.83 -2.20
N ILE A 74 7.05 -4.10 -0.96
CA ILE A 74 7.46 -5.46 -0.53
C ILE A 74 6.29 -6.43 -0.69
N LEU A 75 5.07 -6.06 -0.27
CA LEU A 75 3.89 -6.91 -0.42
C LEU A 75 3.59 -7.22 -1.90
N ILE A 76 3.59 -6.19 -2.76
CA ILE A 76 3.43 -6.35 -4.21
C ILE A 76 4.53 -7.26 -4.78
N GLY A 77 5.79 -7.06 -4.37
CA GLY A 77 6.92 -7.87 -4.82
C GLY A 77 6.77 -9.36 -4.45
N ILE A 78 6.39 -9.65 -3.21
CA ILE A 78 6.10 -11.01 -2.75
C ILE A 78 4.95 -11.60 -3.56
N TRP A 79 3.89 -10.83 -3.81
CA TRP A 79 2.79 -11.26 -4.66
C TRP A 79 3.24 -11.64 -6.06
N VAL A 80 4.01 -10.77 -6.74
CA VAL A 80 4.55 -11.04 -8.08
C VAL A 80 5.38 -12.31 -8.09
N ILE A 81 6.33 -12.46 -7.15
CA ILE A 81 7.21 -13.63 -7.07
C ILE A 81 6.40 -14.91 -6.89
N THR A 82 5.42 -14.91 -5.99
CA THR A 82 4.58 -16.10 -5.72
C THR A 82 3.66 -16.49 -6.88
N ARG A 83 3.54 -15.65 -7.93
CA ARG A 83 2.77 -15.97 -9.14
C ARG A 83 3.61 -16.60 -10.24
N ILE A 84 4.93 -16.60 -10.10
CA ILE A 84 5.85 -17.22 -11.06
C ILE A 84 5.92 -18.73 -10.77
N PRO A 85 5.84 -19.61 -11.80
CA PRO A 85 6.15 -21.03 -11.65
C PRO A 85 7.55 -21.25 -11.06
N ASP A 86 7.72 -22.31 -10.26
CA ASP A 86 9.02 -22.66 -9.65
C ASP A 86 9.68 -21.54 -8.82
N ASN A 87 8.87 -20.63 -8.26
CA ASN A 87 9.37 -19.54 -7.43
C ASN A 87 9.98 -20.04 -6.12
N PRO A 88 10.95 -19.31 -5.54
CA PRO A 88 11.69 -19.76 -4.36
C PRO A 88 10.88 -19.77 -3.05
N ILE A 89 9.64 -19.27 -3.04
CA ILE A 89 8.83 -19.12 -1.83
C ILE A 89 7.86 -20.31 -1.68
N THR A 90 7.15 -20.65 -2.75
CA THR A 90 6.12 -21.69 -2.75
C THR A 90 6.41 -22.85 -3.69
N GLY A 91 7.41 -22.75 -4.56
CA GLY A 91 7.75 -23.78 -5.56
C GLY A 91 6.67 -23.99 -6.63
N ARG A 92 5.61 -23.18 -6.64
CA ARG A 92 4.52 -23.21 -7.62
C ARG A 92 3.84 -21.85 -7.71
N GLY A 93 3.32 -21.50 -8.88
CA GLY A 93 2.50 -20.31 -9.07
C GLY A 93 1.21 -20.38 -8.26
N GLY A 94 0.97 -19.39 -7.41
CA GLY A 94 -0.28 -19.24 -6.69
C GLY A 94 -1.44 -18.84 -7.63
N PRO A 95 -2.69 -19.21 -7.29
CA PRO A 95 -3.85 -18.82 -8.09
C PRO A 95 -4.04 -17.30 -8.11
N VAL A 96 -4.60 -16.82 -9.21
CA VAL A 96 -5.00 -15.42 -9.41
C VAL A 96 -6.52 -15.36 -9.33
N SER A 97 -7.04 -14.72 -8.28
CA SER A 97 -8.46 -14.47 -8.11
C SER A 97 -8.74 -12.97 -8.23
N GLU A 98 -10.00 -12.62 -8.51
CA GLU A 98 -10.46 -11.24 -8.57
C GLU A 98 -10.14 -10.46 -7.28
N MET A 99 -10.33 -11.11 -6.12
CA MET A 99 -10.02 -10.55 -4.81
C MET A 99 -8.55 -10.15 -4.70
N VAL A 100 -7.66 -11.05 -5.12
CA VAL A 100 -6.23 -10.84 -5.06
C VAL A 100 -5.81 -9.72 -6.02
N ILE A 101 -6.36 -9.68 -7.24
CA ILE A 101 -6.11 -8.58 -8.19
C ILE A 101 -6.59 -7.25 -7.60
N ALA A 102 -7.79 -7.22 -7.02
CA ALA A 102 -8.35 -6.01 -6.40
C ALA A 102 -7.42 -5.48 -5.30
N THR A 103 -6.91 -6.37 -4.43
CA THR A 103 -5.92 -6.02 -3.40
C THR A 103 -4.69 -5.34 -4.01
N GLU A 104 -4.10 -5.91 -5.06
CA GLU A 104 -2.93 -5.32 -5.74
C GLU A 104 -3.23 -3.97 -6.39
N VAL A 105 -4.40 -3.80 -7.02
CA VAL A 105 -4.81 -2.51 -7.61
C VAL A 105 -4.87 -1.41 -6.54
N PHE A 106 -5.46 -1.68 -5.38
CA PHE A 106 -5.51 -0.72 -4.28
C PHE A 106 -4.12 -0.45 -3.67
N GLN A 107 -3.25 -1.45 -3.59
CA GLN A 107 -1.86 -1.27 -3.16
C GLN A 107 -1.08 -0.37 -4.10
N ILE A 108 -1.18 -0.60 -5.42
CA ILE A 108 -0.53 0.23 -6.44
C ILE A 108 -1.07 1.65 -6.38
N ALA A 109 -2.39 1.82 -6.29
CA ALA A 109 -3.02 3.13 -6.16
C ALA A 109 -2.53 3.88 -4.91
N TYR A 110 -2.44 3.20 -3.76
CA TYR A 110 -1.87 3.76 -2.54
C TYR A 110 -0.43 4.27 -2.75
N VAL A 111 0.44 3.45 -3.37
CA VAL A 111 1.83 3.81 -3.65
C VAL A 111 1.90 5.04 -4.55
N VAL A 112 1.16 5.05 -5.68
CA VAL A 112 1.15 6.17 -6.63
C VAL A 112 0.68 7.45 -5.96
N LEU A 113 -0.44 7.43 -5.23
CA LEU A 113 -0.96 8.60 -4.54
C LEU A 113 0.03 9.13 -3.50
N THR A 114 0.67 8.24 -2.74
CA THR A 114 1.63 8.61 -1.70
C THR A 114 2.92 9.20 -2.29
N VAL A 115 3.40 8.68 -3.42
CA VAL A 115 4.51 9.26 -4.18
C VAL A 115 4.15 10.68 -4.67
N VAL A 116 2.95 10.87 -5.22
CA VAL A 116 2.48 12.18 -5.67
C VAL A 116 2.39 13.18 -4.51
N ILE A 117 1.91 12.75 -3.34
CA ILE A 117 1.90 13.54 -2.11
C ILE A 117 3.32 13.99 -1.75
N MET A 118 4.27 13.05 -1.70
CA MET A 118 5.66 13.33 -1.33
C MET A 118 6.37 14.25 -2.33
N ALA A 119 6.05 14.17 -3.62
CA ALA A 119 6.58 15.04 -4.65
C ALA A 119 6.03 16.47 -4.52
N LYS A 120 4.72 16.62 -4.27
CA LYS A 120 4.09 17.93 -4.04
C LYS A 120 4.62 18.61 -2.78
N GLU A 121 4.80 17.87 -1.69
CA GLU A 121 5.43 18.42 -0.47
C GLU A 121 6.86 18.89 -0.70
N ARG A 122 7.62 18.20 -1.57
CA ARG A 122 8.97 18.62 -1.95
C ARG A 122 8.94 19.92 -2.74
N ALA A 123 7.97 20.13 -3.63
CA ALA A 123 7.91 21.33 -4.48
C ALA A 123 7.50 22.60 -3.71
N SER A 124 6.69 22.47 -2.66
CA SER A 124 6.26 23.62 -1.86
C SER A 124 7.35 24.17 -0.93
N LYS A 125 8.26 23.34 -0.41
CA LYS A 125 9.35 23.79 0.48
C LYS A 125 10.39 24.75 -0.19
N PRO A 126 10.86 24.51 -1.42
CA PRO A 126 11.79 25.38 -2.15
C PRO A 126 11.23 26.78 -2.45
N GLN A 127 9.92 26.90 -2.70
CA GLN A 127 9.31 28.18 -3.06
C GLN A 127 9.25 29.15 -1.87
N ILE A 128 8.95 28.66 -0.67
CA ILE A 128 8.91 29.48 0.56
C ILE A 128 10.29 30.10 0.90
N ILE A 129 11.40 29.44 0.52
CA ILE A 129 12.75 29.95 0.79
C ILE A 129 13.14 31.07 -0.18
N LYS A 130 12.63 31.05 -1.43
CA LYS A 130 12.90 32.10 -2.42
C LYS A 130 12.10 33.37 -2.18
N GLU A 131 10.93 33.29 -1.57
CA GLU A 131 10.04 34.43 -1.32
C GLU A 131 10.45 35.26 -0.07
N LYS A 132 11.36 34.74 0.76
CA LYS A 132 11.87 35.40 1.98
C LYS A 132 13.26 36.06 1.81
N ARG A 133 13.81 36.13 0.60
CA ARG A 133 15.06 36.83 0.28
C ARG A 133 14.77 37.99 -0.66
#